data_AF-H0GB79-F1
#
_entry.id   AF-H0GB79-F1
#
_cell.length_a   1.000
_cell.length_b   1.000
_cell.length_c   1.000
_cell.angle_alpha   90.00
_cell.angle_beta   90.00
_cell.angle_gamma   90.00
#
_symmetry.space_group_name_H-M   'P 1'
#
loop_
_entity.id
_entity.type
_entity.pdbx_description
1 polymer ?
#
loop_
_entity_poly.entity_id
_entity_poly.type
_entity_poly.pdbx_seq_one_letter_code
_entity_poly.pdbx_strand_id
1 'polypeptide(L)'
;MYNEDLAPAKERNWGAFSIFNVWTSDVHSLWGYYLAASLFLFCGSFMNFLLAIGIGSLIIFFLMQLVGVAGVRTGVPFPVLARASFGIWGANFPAIVRAIVACFWYGAQTAAASGAIVALLVRNESLLQFHQSSHMLGHSTLELVCYVVVWGLQLLII
;
A
#
# COMPACT_ATOMS: atom_id res chain seq x y z
N MET A 1 17.59 -22.38 12.57
CA MET A 1 17.47 -21.11 13.30
C MET A 1 15.99 -20.84 13.50
N TYR A 2 15.51 -20.92 14.74
CA TYR A 2 14.11 -20.74 15.12
C TYR A 2 13.96 -19.31 15.64
N ASN A 3 13.06 -18.54 15.05
CA ASN A 3 12.65 -17.23 15.57
C ASN A 3 11.15 -17.32 15.88
N GLU A 4 10.73 -16.86 17.06
CA GLU A 4 9.33 -16.96 17.50
C GLU A 4 8.42 -16.11 16.59
N ASP A 5 8.89 -14.95 16.11
CA ASP A 5 8.16 -14.12 15.14
C ASP A 5 8.01 -14.76 13.76
N LEU A 6 8.83 -15.76 13.44
CA LEU A 6 8.79 -16.50 12.17
C LEU A 6 8.10 -17.86 12.31
N ALA A 7 7.62 -18.20 13.50
CA ALA A 7 6.92 -19.45 13.74
C ALA A 7 5.56 -19.46 13.02
N PRO A 8 5.05 -20.64 12.64
CA PRO A 8 3.72 -20.74 12.07
C PRO A 8 2.67 -20.15 13.02
N ALA A 9 1.69 -19.44 12.46
CA ALA A 9 0.59 -18.87 13.25
C ALA A 9 -0.14 -19.96 14.04
N LYS A 10 -0.14 -19.85 15.38
CA LYS A 10 -0.78 -20.80 16.31
C LYS A 10 -2.30 -20.66 16.35
N GLU A 11 -2.81 -19.44 16.15
CA GLU A 11 -4.24 -19.13 16.12
C GLU A 11 -4.66 -18.54 14.78
N ARG A 12 -5.84 -18.94 14.28
CA ARG A 12 -6.36 -18.56 12.96
C ARG A 12 -7.82 -18.14 13.06
N ASN A 13 -8.04 -16.92 13.56
CA ASN A 13 -9.38 -16.38 13.82
C ASN A 13 -9.99 -15.61 12.63
N TRP A 14 -9.32 -15.61 11.48
CA TRP A 14 -9.74 -14.85 10.31
C TRP A 14 -10.74 -15.64 9.46
N GLY A 15 -11.99 -15.16 9.42
CA GLY A 15 -13.03 -15.69 8.54
C GLY A 15 -13.03 -15.05 7.15
N ALA A 16 -13.90 -15.56 6.27
CA ALA A 16 -14.06 -15.02 4.92
C ALA A 16 -14.45 -13.53 4.91
N PHE A 17 -15.25 -13.09 5.89
CA PHE A 17 -15.65 -11.68 6.02
C PHE A 17 -14.48 -10.76 6.39
N SER A 18 -13.61 -11.19 7.32
CA SER A 18 -12.40 -10.46 7.69
C SER A 18 -11.48 -10.29 6.49
N ILE A 19 -11.30 -11.36 5.70
CA ILE A 19 -10.50 -11.33 4.48
C ILE A 19 -11.11 -10.37 3.46
N PHE A 20 -12.42 -10.46 3.21
CA PHE A 20 -13.14 -9.57 2.29
C PHE A 20 -13.00 -8.09 2.66
N ASN A 21 -13.10 -7.74 3.94
CA ASN A 21 -12.96 -6.36 4.41
C ASN A 21 -11.56 -5.81 4.15
N VAL A 22 -10.51 -6.60 4.40
CA VAL A 22 -9.13 -6.17 4.12
C VAL A 22 -8.93 -5.90 2.64
N TRP A 23 -9.42 -6.79 1.77
CA TRP A 23 -9.34 -6.58 0.32
C TRP A 23 -10.13 -5.38 -0.16
N THR A 24 -11.32 -5.18 0.38
CA THR A 24 -12.15 -4.01 0.03
C THR A 24 -11.47 -2.72 0.46
N SER A 25 -10.85 -2.70 1.64
CA SER A 25 -10.06 -1.56 2.12
C SER A 25 -8.86 -1.26 1.22
N ASP A 26 -8.20 -2.28 0.67
CA ASP A 26 -7.06 -2.13 -0.23
C ASP A 26 -7.46 -1.52 -1.59
N VAL A 27 -8.59 -1.99 -2.14
CA VAL A 27 -9.13 -1.48 -3.42
C VAL A 27 -9.59 -0.02 -3.31
N HIS A 28 -10.13 0.39 -2.16
CA HIS A 28 -10.55 1.77 -1.90
C HIS A 28 -9.37 2.67 -1.50
N SER A 29 -8.34 2.68 -2.35
CA SER A 29 -7.17 3.55 -2.20
C SER A 29 -7.15 4.60 -3.31
N LEU A 30 -6.58 5.77 -2.97
CA LEU A 30 -6.38 6.88 -3.91
C LEU A 30 -5.67 6.41 -5.19
N TRP A 31 -4.64 5.57 -5.00
CA TRP A 31 -3.84 5.00 -6.08
C TRP A 31 -4.62 4.03 -6.96
N GLY A 32 -5.52 3.22 -6.38
CA GLY A 32 -6.44 2.37 -7.13
C GLY A 32 -7.35 3.19 -8.05
N TYR A 33 -7.86 4.32 -7.57
CA TYR A 33 -8.66 5.24 -8.40
C TYR A 33 -7.84 5.90 -9.51
N TYR A 34 -6.60 6.33 -9.24
CA TYR A 34 -5.70 6.84 -10.28
C TYR A 34 -5.39 5.79 -11.36
N LEU A 35 -5.17 4.54 -10.96
CA LEU A 35 -4.96 3.45 -11.90
C LEU A 35 -6.20 3.21 -12.76
N ALA A 36 -7.39 3.15 -12.15
CA ALA A 36 -8.64 2.97 -12.88
C ALA A 36 -8.90 4.12 -13.87
N ALA A 37 -8.66 5.36 -13.44
CA ALA A 37 -8.81 6.54 -14.29
C ALA A 37 -7.82 6.52 -15.47
N SER A 38 -6.55 6.21 -15.23
CA SER A 38 -5.53 6.14 -16.29
C SER A 38 -5.79 5.01 -17.29
N LEU A 39 -6.23 3.85 -16.80
CA LEU A 39 -6.64 2.74 -17.66
C LEU A 39 -7.87 3.08 -18.50
N PHE A 40 -8.85 3.79 -17.92
CA PHE A 40 -10.03 4.24 -18.67
C PHE A 40 -9.63 5.19 -19.80
N LEU A 41 -8.77 6.17 -19.52
CA LEU A 41 -8.23 7.10 -20.53
C LEU A 41 -7.45 6.36 -21.62
N PHE A 42 -6.68 5.33 -21.25
CA PHE A 42 -5.93 4.52 -22.20
C PHE A 42 -6.82 3.67 -23.11
N CYS A 43 -7.88 3.06 -22.56
CA CYS A 43 -8.78 2.21 -23.33
C CYS A 43 -9.74 2.99 -24.23
N GLY A 44 -10.04 4.26 -23.92
CA GLY A 44 -10.87 5.19 -24.71
C GLY A 44 -12.35 4.80 -24.89
N SER A 45 -12.71 3.57 -24.56
CA SER A 45 -14.06 3.00 -24.64
C SER A 45 -14.40 2.29 -23.34
N PHE A 46 -15.61 2.53 -22.84
CA PHE A 46 -16.11 1.93 -21.60
C PHE A 46 -16.12 0.39 -21.64
N MET A 47 -16.49 -0.20 -22.77
CA MET A 47 -16.53 -1.66 -22.90
C MET A 47 -15.12 -2.26 -22.88
N ASN A 48 -14.16 -1.62 -23.57
CA ASN A 48 -12.76 -2.06 -23.57
C ASN A 48 -12.14 -1.94 -22.17
N PHE A 49 -12.45 -0.85 -21.46
CA PHE A 49 -12.03 -0.66 -20.07
C PHE A 49 -12.57 -1.77 -19.16
N LEU A 50 -13.86 -2.08 -19.25
CA LEU A 50 -14.49 -3.11 -18.41
C LEU A 50 -13.88 -4.50 -18.66
N LEU A 51 -13.61 -4.83 -19.93
CA LEU A 51 -12.93 -6.07 -20.29
C LEU A 51 -11.48 -6.09 -19.80
N ALA A 52 -10.74 -5.00 -19.99
CA ALA A 52 -9.34 -4.91 -19.56
C ALA A 52 -9.18 -5.04 -18.05
N ILE A 53 -9.97 -4.29 -17.27
CA ILE A 53 -9.93 -4.35 -15.80
C ILE A 53 -10.44 -5.69 -15.28
N GLY A 54 -11.48 -6.26 -15.91
CA GLY A 54 -12.02 -7.58 -15.55
C GLY A 54 -11.00 -8.70 -15.77
N ILE A 55 -10.40 -8.77 -16.96
CA ILE A 55 -9.39 -9.78 -17.29
C ILE A 55 -8.15 -9.60 -16.40
N GLY A 56 -7.66 -8.37 -16.23
CA GLY A 56 -6.54 -8.08 -15.34
C GLY A 56 -6.80 -8.53 -13.90
N SER A 57 -7.98 -8.23 -13.37
CA SER A 57 -8.38 -8.64 -12.01
C SER A 57 -8.46 -10.16 -11.87
N LEU A 58 -8.96 -10.88 -12.88
CA LEU A 58 -9.01 -12.35 -12.85
C LEU A 58 -7.62 -12.98 -12.87
N ILE A 59 -6.70 -12.43 -13.67
CA ILE A 59 -5.30 -12.90 -13.71
C ILE A 59 -4.64 -12.67 -12.35
N ILE A 60 -4.79 -11.47 -11.77
CA ILE A 60 -4.25 -11.16 -10.45
C ILE A 60 -4.85 -12.10 -9.40
N PHE A 61 -6.18 -12.27 -9.38
CA PHE A 61 -6.86 -13.18 -8.46
C PHE A 61 -6.28 -14.60 -8.53
N PHE A 62 -6.10 -15.14 -9.74
CA PHE A 62 -5.54 -16.48 -9.92
C PHE A 62 -4.11 -16.59 -9.39
N LEU A 63 -3.23 -15.65 -9.72
CA LEU A 63 -1.85 -15.64 -9.24
C LEU A 63 -1.78 -15.51 -7.70
N MET A 64 -2.61 -14.64 -7.13
CA MET A 64 -2.67 -14.44 -5.68
C MET A 64 -3.21 -15.67 -4.96
N GLN A 65 -4.17 -16.39 -5.57
CA GLN A 65 -4.67 -17.64 -5.02
C GLN A 65 -3.58 -18.71 -4.93
N LEU A 66 -2.72 -18.83 -5.96
CA LEU A 66 -1.60 -19.77 -5.93
C LEU A 66 -0.63 -19.48 -4.78
N VAL A 67 -0.28 -18.21 -4.57
CA VAL A 67 0.59 -17.79 -3.46
C VAL A 67 -0.13 -17.94 -2.11
N GLY A 68 -1.42 -17.63 -2.06
CA GLY A 68 -2.26 -17.72 -0.87
C GLY A 68 -2.39 -19.15 -0.35
N VAL A 69 -2.55 -20.14 -1.24
CA VAL A 69 -2.62 -21.56 -0.87
C VAL A 69 -1.35 -22.01 -0.14
N ALA A 70 -0.17 -21.58 -0.60
CA ALA A 70 1.10 -21.89 0.07
C ALA A 70 1.15 -21.27 1.47
N GLY A 71 0.74 -20.01 1.62
CA GLY A 71 0.68 -19.31 2.92
C GLY A 71 -0.32 -19.92 3.90
N VAL A 72 -1.51 -20.32 3.43
CA VAL A 72 -2.54 -20.96 4.27
C VAL A 72 -2.12 -22.36 4.71
N ARG A 73 -1.55 -23.18 3.82
CA ARG A 73 -1.13 -24.55 4.17
C ARG A 73 0.06 -24.59 5.12
N THR A 74 1.06 -23.73 4.90
CA THR A 74 2.30 -23.75 5.69
C THR A 74 2.23 -22.87 6.93
N GLY A 75 1.43 -21.80 6.89
CA GLY A 75 1.32 -20.84 8.00
C GLY A 75 2.60 -20.06 8.29
N VAL A 76 3.66 -20.24 7.49
CA VAL A 76 4.94 -19.56 7.67
C VAL A 76 4.94 -18.22 6.93
N PRO A 77 5.65 -17.20 7.44
CA PRO A 77 5.71 -15.89 6.80
C PRO A 77 6.48 -15.93 5.49
N PHE A 78 6.22 -14.96 4.62
CA PHE A 78 6.80 -14.87 3.27
C PHE A 78 8.33 -15.07 3.20
N PRO A 79 9.17 -14.49 4.09
CA PRO A 79 10.62 -14.73 4.05
C PRO A 79 11.00 -16.20 4.25
N VAL A 80 10.20 -16.98 4.99
CA VAL A 80 10.42 -18.41 5.21
C VAL A 80 10.02 -19.21 3.98
N LEU A 81 8.90 -18.86 3.32
CA LEU A 81 8.53 -19.42 2.02
C LEU A 81 9.60 -19.14 0.96
N ALA A 82 10.16 -17.92 0.94
CA ALA A 82 11.21 -17.54 0.01
C ALA A 82 12.52 -18.35 0.20
N ARG A 83 12.80 -18.84 1.42
CA ARG A 83 13.95 -19.72 1.68
C ARG A 83 13.85 -21.06 0.95
N ALA A 84 12.64 -21.54 0.66
CA ALA A 84 12.46 -22.79 -0.09
C ALA A 84 12.96 -22.67 -1.54
N SER A 85 12.89 -21.47 -2.14
CA SER A 85 13.32 -21.21 -3.52
C SER A 85 14.73 -20.63 -3.63
N PHE A 86 15.12 -19.73 -2.73
CA PHE A 86 16.39 -18.99 -2.80
C PHE A 86 17.43 -19.41 -1.77
N GLY A 87 17.12 -20.38 -0.91
CA GLY A 87 17.97 -20.77 0.21
C GLY A 87 17.99 -19.75 1.34
N ILE A 88 18.74 -20.04 2.40
CA ILE A 88 18.74 -19.25 3.64
C ILE A 88 19.29 -17.83 3.42
N TRP A 89 20.40 -17.71 2.69
CA TRP A 89 21.04 -16.43 2.40
C TRP A 89 20.40 -15.68 1.24
N GLY A 90 19.95 -16.40 0.21
CA GLY A 90 19.31 -15.79 -0.97
C GLY A 90 17.93 -15.21 -0.68
N ALA A 91 17.20 -15.70 0.32
CA ALA A 91 15.90 -15.15 0.73
C ALA A 91 15.97 -13.72 1.31
N ASN A 92 17.15 -13.24 1.71
CA ASN A 92 17.33 -11.88 2.20
C ASN A 92 17.16 -10.84 1.08
N PHE A 93 17.57 -11.17 -0.15
CA PHE A 93 17.42 -10.26 -1.29
C PHE A 93 15.94 -9.90 -1.58
N PRO A 94 15.02 -10.86 -1.81
CA PRO A 94 13.61 -10.53 -2.03
C PRO A 94 12.96 -9.89 -0.80
N ALA A 95 13.43 -10.21 0.42
CA ALA A 95 12.95 -9.56 1.64
C ALA A 95 13.33 -8.06 1.67
N ILE A 96 14.58 -7.71 1.33
CA ILE A 96 15.05 -6.32 1.28
C ILE A 96 14.34 -5.56 0.16
N VAL A 97 14.22 -6.12 -1.04
CA VAL A 97 13.50 -5.49 -2.15
C VAL A 97 12.05 -5.18 -1.74
N ARG A 98 11.37 -6.14 -1.10
CA ARG A 98 10.02 -5.94 -0.59
C ARG A 98 9.96 -4.87 0.50
N ALA A 99 10.96 -4.80 1.39
CA ALA A 99 11.03 -3.77 2.43
C ALA A 99 11.22 -2.36 1.82
N ILE A 100 12.07 -2.20 0.81
CA ILE A 100 12.26 -0.92 0.11
C ILE A 100 10.95 -0.47 -0.53
N VAL A 101 10.28 -1.38 -1.24
CA VAL A 101 8.98 -1.09 -1.88
C VAL A 101 7.91 -0.74 -0.84
N ALA A 102 7.89 -1.42 0.31
CA ALA A 102 6.99 -1.09 1.41
C ALA A 102 7.25 0.30 1.99
N CYS A 103 8.52 0.68 2.20
CA CYS A 103 8.90 2.02 2.63
C CYS A 103 8.46 3.10 1.63
N PHE A 104 8.64 2.85 0.34
CA PHE A 104 8.17 3.74 -0.72
C PHE A 104 6.65 3.94 -0.66
N TRP A 105 5.89 2.85 -0.58
CA TRP A 105 4.42 2.92 -0.51
C TRP A 105 3.91 3.55 0.77
N TYR A 106 4.61 3.36 1.89
CA TYR A 106 4.30 4.04 3.14
C TYR A 106 4.48 5.56 2.99
N GLY A 107 5.60 6.02 2.43
CA GLY A 107 5.83 7.44 2.16
C GLY A 107 4.83 8.05 1.17
N ALA A 108 4.53 7.34 0.07
CA ALA A 108 3.57 7.80 -0.93
C ALA A 108 2.15 7.95 -0.35
N GLN A 109 1.70 7.01 0.49
CA GLN A 109 0.40 7.10 1.17
C GLN A 109 0.37 8.23 2.20
N THR A 110 1.47 8.42 2.94
CA THR A 110 1.62 9.54 3.88
C THR A 110 1.52 10.88 3.16
N ALA A 111 2.16 11.01 1.98
CA ALA A 111 2.12 12.22 1.16
C ALA A 111 0.72 12.54 0.66
N ALA A 112 0.01 11.52 0.15
CA ALA A 112 -1.39 11.66 -0.26
C ALA A 112 -2.29 12.10 0.90
N ALA A 113 -2.14 11.47 2.08
CA ALA A 113 -2.91 11.83 3.27
C ALA A 113 -2.61 13.26 3.76
N SER A 114 -1.34 13.66 3.78
CA SER A 114 -0.98 15.05 4.12
C SER A 114 -1.52 16.06 3.12
N GLY A 115 -1.56 15.71 1.82
CA GLY A 115 -2.15 16.56 0.79
C GLY A 115 -3.64 16.81 1.02
N ALA A 116 -4.39 15.80 1.48
CA ALA A 116 -5.80 15.96 1.85
C ALA A 116 -5.99 16.93 3.03
N ILE A 117 -5.09 16.89 4.02
CA ILE A 117 -5.12 17.83 5.16
C ILE A 117 -4.78 19.24 4.71
N VAL A 118 -3.75 19.42 3.88
CA VAL A 118 -3.40 20.73 3.31
C VAL A 118 -4.58 21.31 2.53
N ALA A 119 -5.24 20.52 1.68
CA ALA A 119 -6.41 20.95 0.92
C ALA A 119 -7.57 21.42 1.82
N LEU A 120 -7.70 20.86 3.02
CA LEU A 120 -8.67 21.31 4.03
C LEU A 120 -8.20 22.59 4.74
N LEU A 121 -6.93 22.68 5.14
CA LEU A 121 -6.36 23.82 5.85
C LEU A 121 -6.33 25.09 5.00
N VAL A 122 -6.04 24.96 3.70
CA VAL A 122 -5.98 26.06 2.74
C VAL A 122 -7.35 26.72 2.50
N ARG A 123 -8.46 26.13 2.98
CA ARG A 123 -9.76 26.81 3.01
C ARG A 123 -9.78 28.05 3.92
N ASN A 124 -8.84 28.18 4.85
CA ASN A 124 -8.66 29.39 5.65
C ASN A 124 -7.68 30.34 4.93
N GLU A 125 -8.09 31.59 4.71
CA GLU A 125 -7.29 32.60 4.00
C GLU A 125 -5.90 32.81 4.62
N SER A 126 -5.79 32.72 5.96
CA SER A 126 -4.50 32.85 6.67
C SER A 126 -3.53 31.70 6.33
N LEU A 127 -4.04 30.48 6.22
CA LEU A 127 -3.25 29.29 5.91
C LEU A 127 -2.96 29.17 4.40
N LEU A 128 -3.85 29.69 3.54
CA LEU A 128 -3.60 29.84 2.11
C LEU A 128 -2.42 30.79 1.86
N GLN A 129 -2.39 31.94 2.52
CA GLN A 129 -1.26 32.89 2.39
C GLN A 129 0.05 32.29 2.91
N PHE A 130 0.01 31.52 4.01
CA PHE A 130 1.19 30.81 4.51
C PHE A 130 1.66 29.73 3.52
N HIS A 131 0.73 28.99 2.91
CA HIS A 131 1.03 27.98 1.90
C HIS A 131 1.73 28.58 0.66
N GLN A 132 1.32 29.79 0.22
CA GLN A 132 1.86 30.47 -0.96
C GLN A 132 3.15 31.27 -0.69
N SER A 133 3.33 31.78 0.53
CA SER A 133 4.47 32.65 0.87
C SER A 133 5.72 31.88 1.28
N SER A 134 5.56 30.70 1.87
CA SER A 134 6.63 29.99 2.54
C SER A 134 7.00 28.70 1.79
N HIS A 135 8.08 28.76 1.02
CA HIS A 135 8.64 27.59 0.32
C HIS A 135 9.89 27.07 1.02
N MET A 136 9.95 25.77 1.27
CA MET A 136 11.08 25.06 1.87
C MET A 136 11.30 23.76 1.11
N LEU A 137 12.55 23.44 0.76
CA LEU A 137 12.91 22.20 0.03
C LEU A 137 12.17 22.01 -1.32
N GLY A 138 11.74 23.10 -1.96
CA GLY A 138 10.97 23.07 -3.22
C GLY A 138 9.47 22.79 -3.04
N HIS A 139 9.00 22.60 -1.81
CA HIS A 139 7.59 22.39 -1.45
C HIS A 139 7.08 23.53 -0.57
N SER A 140 5.76 23.63 -0.37
CA SER A 140 5.23 24.57 0.61
C SER A 140 5.59 24.12 2.02
N THR A 141 5.97 25.05 2.89
CA THR A 141 6.30 24.76 4.29
C THR A 141 5.10 24.12 5.02
N LEU A 142 3.87 24.50 4.62
CA LEU A 142 2.65 23.89 5.14
C LEU A 142 2.53 22.41 4.77
N GLU A 143 2.92 22.02 3.55
CA GLU A 143 2.89 20.63 3.09
C GLU A 143 3.88 19.78 3.88
N LEU A 144 5.09 20.30 4.09
CA LEU A 144 6.14 19.58 4.82
C LEU A 144 5.76 19.36 6.29
N VAL A 145 5.18 20.38 6.94
CA VAL A 145 4.68 20.26 8.31
C VAL A 145 3.54 19.24 8.38
N CYS A 146 2.56 19.30 7.48
CA CYS A 146 1.46 18.33 7.45
C CYS A 146 1.97 16.91 7.21
N TYR A 147 2.95 16.74 6.33
CA TYR A 147 3.58 15.45 6.09
C TYR A 147 4.23 14.87 7.35
N VAL A 148 5.05 15.65 8.04
CA VAL A 148 5.73 15.22 9.28
C VAL A 148 4.73 14.91 10.39
N VAL A 149 3.67 15.72 10.52
CA VAL A 149 2.60 15.48 11.51
C VAL A 149 1.87 14.17 11.22
N VAL A 150 1.44 13.95 9.97
CA VAL A 150 0.74 12.70 9.58
C VAL A 150 1.65 11.50 9.76
N TRP A 151 2.91 11.60 9.33
CA TRP A 151 3.91 10.57 9.50
C TRP A 151 4.12 10.21 10.97
N GLY A 152 4.28 11.22 11.85
CA GLY A 152 4.46 11.02 13.29
C GLY A 152 3.22 10.42 13.97
N LEU A 153 2.01 10.85 13.57
CA LEU A 153 0.77 10.26 14.07
C LEU A 153 0.62 8.80 13.64
N GLN A 154 0.97 8.46 12.40
CA GLN A 154 0.93 7.09 11.92
C GLN A 154 1.89 6.19 12.69
N LEU A 155 3.09 6.67 13.04
CA LEU A 155 4.03 5.92 13.88
C LEU A 155 3.51 5.67 15.29
N LEU A 156 2.64 6.53 15.82
CA LEU A 156 2.06 6.37 17.16
C LEU A 156 0.94 5.32 17.19
N ILE A 157 0.26 5.11 16.05
CA ILE A 157 -0.87 4.19 15.92
C ILE A 157 -0.41 2.74 15.66
N ILE A 158 0.77 2.56 15.07
CA ILE A 158 1.39 1.24 14.80
C ILE A 158 2.00 0.67 16.08
#